data_AF-A0A523XXW9-F1
#
_entry.id   AF-A0A523XXW9-F1
#
_cell.length_a   1.000
_cell.length_b   1.000
_cell.length_c   1.000
_cell.angle_alpha   90.00
_cell.angle_beta   90.00
_cell.angle_gamma   90.00
#
_symmetry.space_group_name_H-M   'P 1'
#
loop_
_entity.id
_entity.type
_entity.pdbx_description
1 polymer ?
#
loop_
_entity_poly.entity_id
_entity_poly.type
_entity_poly.pdbx_seq_one_letter_code
_entity_poly.pdbx_strand_id
1 'polypeptide(L)'
;MSDVMIPIPFNHLLTWIVNEYQSEETIFGIPKGKFYFKKDDSAFQIFDEACETVLGPAAGPHTQVAQNLVAAYLTGGRFFELKTVQIMDELEIEKPCIDAEHETYNTEWSTELTVPQAYDEYVKA
;
A
#
# COMPACT_ATOMS: atom_id res chain seq x y z
N MET A 1 -16.45 5.02 -8.81
CA MET A 1 -15.31 4.08 -8.92
C MET A 1 -15.88 2.71 -9.20
N SER A 2 -15.18 1.87 -9.97
CA SER A 2 -15.60 0.48 -10.19
C SER A 2 -15.56 -0.29 -8.87
N ASP A 3 -16.45 -1.26 -8.70
CA ASP A 3 -16.44 -2.16 -7.56
C ASP A 3 -15.33 -3.20 -7.60
N VAL A 4 -14.70 -3.35 -8.77
CA VAL A 4 -13.64 -4.32 -9.05
C VAL A 4 -12.29 -3.61 -9.04
N MET A 5 -11.38 -4.09 -8.20
CA MET A 5 -9.99 -3.65 -8.18
C MET A 5 -9.21 -4.36 -9.29
N ILE A 6 -8.54 -3.59 -10.15
CA ILE A 6 -7.72 -4.13 -11.25
C ILE A 6 -6.26 -3.80 -10.98
N PRO A 7 -5.40 -4.80 -10.70
CA PRO A 7 -3.97 -4.61 -10.51
C PRO A 7 -3.29 -3.95 -11.72
N ILE A 8 -2.32 -3.08 -11.45
CA ILE A 8 -1.51 -2.45 -12.50
C ILE A 8 -0.35 -3.41 -12.86
N PRO A 9 -0.07 -3.63 -14.17
CA PRO A 9 1.10 -4.37 -14.59
C PRO A 9 2.40 -3.72 -14.11
N PHE A 10 3.39 -4.53 -13.72
CA PHE A 10 4.66 -4.04 -13.17
C PHE A 10 5.40 -3.05 -14.09
N ASN A 11 5.46 -3.36 -15.39
CA ASN A 11 6.08 -2.49 -16.39
C ASN A 11 5.39 -1.12 -16.48
N HIS A 12 4.07 -1.06 -16.29
CA HIS A 12 3.32 0.18 -16.28
C HIS A 12 3.61 0.99 -15.01
N LEU A 13 3.69 0.34 -13.83
CA LEU A 13 4.08 1.02 -12.58
C LEU A 13 5.46 1.66 -12.70
N LEU A 14 6.46 0.92 -13.19
CA LEU A 14 7.81 1.45 -13.38
C LEU A 14 7.85 2.61 -14.38
N THR A 15 7.17 2.44 -15.52
CA THR A 15 7.11 3.49 -16.54
C THR A 15 6.45 4.75 -15.99
N TRP A 16 5.39 4.60 -15.20
CA TRP A 16 4.71 5.72 -14.55
C TRP A 16 5.65 6.42 -13.56
N ILE A 17 6.25 5.70 -12.60
CA ILE A 17 7.18 6.26 -11.61
C ILE A 17 8.29 7.08 -12.28
N VAL A 18 8.95 6.50 -13.30
CA VAL A 18 10.09 7.14 -13.97
C VAL A 18 9.65 8.37 -14.77
N ASN A 19 8.59 8.25 -15.57
CA ASN A 19 8.17 9.35 -16.42
C ASN A 19 7.64 10.53 -15.59
N GLU A 20 6.80 10.26 -14.59
CA GLU A 20 6.23 11.29 -13.73
C GLU A 20 7.32 12.02 -12.94
N TYR A 21 8.30 11.29 -12.40
CA TYR A 21 9.39 11.93 -11.68
C TYR A 21 10.25 12.81 -12.58
N GLN A 22 10.47 12.40 -13.84
CA GLN A 22 11.24 13.18 -14.82
C GLN A 22 10.50 14.44 -15.29
N SER A 23 9.19 14.38 -15.48
CA SER A 23 8.39 15.50 -15.99
C SER A 23 7.95 16.48 -14.91
N GLU A 24 7.59 15.97 -13.73
CA GLU A 24 6.82 16.70 -12.72
C GLU A 24 7.49 16.72 -11.33
N GLU A 25 8.58 15.97 -11.14
CA GLU A 25 9.20 15.72 -9.83
C GLU A 25 8.18 15.18 -8.80
N THR A 26 7.24 14.35 -9.26
CA THR A 26 6.27 13.64 -8.43
C THR A 26 6.33 12.14 -8.70
N ILE A 27 5.89 11.32 -7.73
CA ILE A 27 5.65 9.89 -7.92
C ILE A 27 4.27 9.58 -7.35
N PHE A 28 3.36 9.05 -8.17
CA PHE A 28 1.97 8.81 -7.81
C PHE A 28 1.26 10.06 -7.26
N GLY A 29 1.60 11.23 -7.81
CA GLY A 29 1.10 12.54 -7.38
C GLY A 29 1.75 13.08 -6.11
N ILE A 30 2.67 12.35 -5.48
CA ILE A 30 3.39 12.80 -4.28
C ILE A 30 4.57 13.68 -4.72
N PRO A 31 4.62 14.97 -4.34
CA PRO A 31 5.73 15.84 -4.70
C PRO A 31 7.04 15.41 -4.04
N LYS A 32 8.17 15.56 -4.76
CA LYS A 32 9.52 15.25 -4.26
C LYS A 32 9.86 15.85 -2.91
N GLY A 33 9.33 17.04 -2.59
CA GLY A 33 9.51 17.68 -1.28
C GLY A 33 8.86 16.93 -0.10
N LYS A 34 8.01 15.92 -0.38
CA LYS A 34 7.39 15.02 0.60
C LYS A 34 8.09 13.66 0.70
N PHE A 35 9.09 13.40 -0.14
CA PHE A 35 9.85 12.16 -0.06
C PHE A 35 10.67 12.16 1.22
N TYR A 36 10.71 11.00 1.87
CA TYR A 36 11.44 10.84 3.11
C TYR A 36 12.81 10.21 2.84
N PHE A 37 13.85 10.97 3.16
CA PHE A 37 15.22 10.48 3.19
C PHE A 37 15.73 10.60 4.61
N LYS A 38 16.02 9.44 5.21
CA LYS A 38 16.62 9.40 6.53
C LYS A 38 18.02 10.04 6.50
N LYS A 39 18.38 10.78 7.55
CA LYS A 39 19.62 11.57 7.62
C LYS A 39 20.65 11.03 8.61
N ASP A 40 20.28 10.04 9.39
CA ASP A 40 21.12 9.44 10.43
C ASP A 40 21.11 7.92 10.31
N ASP A 41 22.04 7.28 11.03
CA ASP A 41 22.22 5.82 11.05
C ASP A 41 21.48 5.16 12.23
N SER A 42 20.52 5.85 12.86
CA SER A 42 19.73 5.23 13.92
C SER A 42 18.97 4.03 13.35
N ALA A 43 18.62 3.07 14.20
CA ALA A 43 17.72 2.00 13.81
C ALA A 43 17.02 1.48 15.06
N PHE A 44 15.87 0.87 14.84
CA PHE A 44 15.10 0.21 15.87
C PHE A 44 15.16 -1.29 15.62
N GLN A 45 15.40 -2.06 16.66
CA GLN A 45 15.28 -3.50 16.59
C GLN A 45 13.78 -3.84 16.72
N ILE A 46 13.21 -4.41 15.67
CA ILE A 46 11.83 -4.93 15.68
C ILE A 46 11.93 -6.43 15.41
N PHE A 47 11.59 -7.25 16.41
CA PHE A 47 11.89 -8.68 16.40
C PHE A 47 13.40 -8.93 16.16
N ASP A 48 13.76 -9.76 15.20
CA ASP A 48 15.14 -10.09 14.84
C ASP A 48 15.70 -9.21 13.70
N GLU A 49 14.97 -8.16 13.29
CA GLU A 49 15.31 -7.30 12.16
C GLU A 49 15.56 -5.83 12.58
N ALA A 50 16.41 -5.15 11.82
CA ALA A 50 16.66 -3.72 11.98
C ALA A 50 15.70 -2.91 11.10
N CYS A 51 15.02 -1.94 11.70
CA CYS A 51 14.05 -1.07 11.01
C CYS A 51 14.47 0.39 11.14
N GLU A 52 14.60 1.09 10.00
CA GLU A 52 15.06 2.48 9.98
C GLU A 52 14.05 3.43 10.66
N THR A 53 12.75 3.16 10.56
CA THR A 53 11.70 3.95 11.21
C THR A 53 10.68 3.01 11.86
N VAL A 54 10.13 3.38 13.03
CA VAL A 54 9.07 2.60 13.70
C VAL A 54 7.69 2.89 13.11
N LEU A 55 7.63 3.43 11.89
CA LEU A 55 6.41 3.89 11.26
C LEU A 55 6.12 3.07 10.01
N GLY A 56 4.85 2.90 9.74
CA GLY A 56 4.35 2.42 8.47
C GLY A 56 2.89 2.01 8.57
N PRO A 57 2.30 1.56 7.46
CA PRO A 57 0.87 1.35 7.38
C PRO A 57 0.47 0.04 8.08
N ALA A 58 -0.62 0.11 8.85
CA ALA A 58 -1.29 -1.06 9.41
C ALA A 58 -2.03 -1.86 8.33
N ALA A 59 -2.35 -3.12 8.63
CA ALA A 59 -3.11 -3.98 7.72
C ALA A 59 -4.48 -3.37 7.41
N GLY A 60 -4.75 -3.13 6.12
CA GLY A 60 -5.99 -2.50 5.69
C GLY A 60 -6.01 -2.17 4.19
N PRO A 61 -7.01 -1.42 3.72
CA PRO A 61 -7.16 -1.10 2.28
C PRO A 61 -5.90 -0.47 1.65
N HIS A 62 -5.13 0.27 2.43
CA HIS A 62 -3.91 0.92 1.96
C HIS A 62 -2.71 -0.02 1.79
N THR A 63 -2.77 -1.27 2.26
CA THR A 63 -1.67 -2.24 2.14
C THR A 63 -2.01 -3.42 1.23
N GLN A 64 -2.93 -3.22 0.29
CA GLN A 64 -3.37 -4.25 -0.66
C GLN A 64 -2.72 -4.16 -2.04
N VAL A 65 -2.33 -2.97 -2.50
CA VAL A 65 -1.77 -2.74 -3.85
C VAL A 65 -0.36 -2.17 -3.80
N ALA A 66 0.48 -2.55 -4.77
CA ALA A 66 1.89 -2.21 -4.83
C ALA A 66 2.13 -0.70 -4.85
N GLN A 67 1.29 0.05 -5.57
CA GLN A 67 1.37 1.51 -5.65
C GLN A 67 1.34 2.16 -4.26
N ASN A 68 0.46 1.70 -3.37
CA ASN A 68 0.32 2.27 -2.03
C ASN A 68 1.48 1.87 -1.12
N LEU A 69 1.98 0.63 -1.24
CA LEU A 69 3.15 0.16 -0.51
C LEU A 69 4.39 0.99 -0.87
N VAL A 70 4.62 1.18 -2.18
CA VAL A 70 5.72 2.01 -2.70
C VAL A 70 5.56 3.47 -2.25
N ALA A 71 4.35 4.03 -2.32
CA ALA A 71 4.08 5.39 -1.86
C ALA A 71 4.34 5.57 -0.34
N ALA A 72 3.92 4.61 0.47
CA ALA A 72 4.19 4.61 1.92
C ALA A 72 5.69 4.49 2.21
N TYR A 73 6.42 3.64 1.48
CA TYR A 73 7.87 3.51 1.62
C TYR A 73 8.60 4.81 1.24
N LEU A 74 8.22 5.39 0.10
CA LEU A 74 8.75 6.65 -0.44
C LEU A 74 8.59 7.82 0.55
N THR A 75 7.52 7.79 1.34
CA THR A 75 7.19 8.81 2.34
C THR A 75 7.62 8.44 3.77
N GLY A 76 8.38 7.35 3.95
CA GLY A 76 9.13 7.05 5.17
C GLY A 76 8.64 5.85 5.99
N GLY A 77 7.65 5.11 5.49
CA GLY A 77 7.23 3.83 6.07
C GLY A 77 8.32 2.77 5.93
N ARG A 78 8.57 2.01 7.00
CA ARG A 78 9.56 0.91 7.04
C ARG A 78 9.03 -0.34 7.74
N PHE A 79 7.96 -0.22 8.52
CA PHE A 79 7.26 -1.35 9.10
C PHE A 79 5.86 -1.49 8.48
N PHE A 80 5.63 -2.58 7.76
CA PHE A 80 4.40 -2.77 6.98
C PHE A 80 3.63 -3.98 7.50
N GLU A 81 2.35 -3.77 7.80
CA GLU A 81 1.42 -4.86 8.00
C GLU A 81 0.57 -4.98 6.73
N LEU A 82 0.79 -6.07 5.97
CA LEU A 82 0.06 -6.30 4.73
C LEU A 82 -1.39 -6.65 5.03
N LYS A 83 -2.28 -6.27 4.11
CA LYS A 83 -3.70 -6.63 4.19
C LYS A 83 -3.85 -8.14 4.34
N THR A 84 -4.77 -8.55 5.20
CA THR A 84 -5.11 -9.96 5.37
C THR A 84 -5.60 -10.55 4.05
N VAL A 85 -4.94 -11.61 3.59
CA VAL A 85 -5.33 -12.39 2.41
C VAL A 85 -6.09 -13.63 2.86
N GLN A 86 -7.16 -13.99 2.15
CA GLN A 86 -8.01 -15.13 2.48
C GLN A 86 -8.33 -15.99 1.26
N ILE A 87 -8.61 -17.27 1.52
CA ILE A 87 -8.95 -18.24 0.47
C ILE A 87 -10.38 -18.01 -0.06
N MET A 88 -11.30 -17.53 0.78
CA MET A 88 -12.66 -17.17 0.38
C MET A 88 -12.68 -15.74 -0.17
N ASP A 89 -12.17 -15.55 -1.38
CA ASP A 89 -12.00 -14.26 -2.05
C ASP A 89 -13.17 -13.85 -2.97
N GLU A 90 -14.24 -14.66 -3.02
CA GLU A 90 -15.46 -14.41 -3.82
C GLU A 90 -16.66 -13.91 -2.99
N LEU A 91 -16.40 -13.25 -1.85
CA LEU A 91 -17.47 -12.72 -1.00
C LEU A 91 -18.12 -11.48 -1.62
N GLU A 92 -19.44 -11.52 -1.82
CA GLU A 92 -20.22 -10.32 -2.13
C GLU A 92 -20.52 -9.56 -0.83
N ILE A 93 -19.86 -8.41 -0.66
CA ILE A 93 -20.08 -7.50 0.47
C ILE A 93 -20.81 -6.25 -0.01
N GLU A 94 -21.86 -5.86 0.72
CA GLU A 94 -22.60 -4.63 0.46
C GLU A 94 -21.71 -3.40 0.69
N LYS A 95 -21.80 -2.41 -0.21
CA LYS A 95 -21.01 -1.17 -0.16
C LYS A 95 -21.90 0.04 0.16
N PRO A 96 -21.42 1.02 0.95
CA PRO A 96 -20.05 1.13 1.48
C PRO A 96 -19.80 0.14 2.63
N CYS A 97 -18.69 -0.60 2.56
CA CYS A 97 -18.31 -1.58 3.58
C CYS A 97 -17.55 -0.95 4.77
N ILE A 98 -17.10 0.30 4.61
CA ILE A 98 -16.55 1.16 5.66
C ILE A 98 -17.37 2.45 5.66
N ASP A 99 -18.03 2.72 6.78
CA ASP A 99 -18.69 3.99 7.06
C ASP A 99 -17.99 4.65 8.26
N ALA A 100 -17.50 5.87 8.08
CA ALA A 100 -16.66 6.56 9.04
C ALA A 100 -17.19 7.95 9.43
N GLU A 101 -18.49 8.22 9.24
CA GLU A 101 -19.06 9.54 9.57
C GLU A 101 -18.96 9.91 11.06
N HIS A 102 -19.11 8.92 11.95
CA HIS A 102 -19.05 9.14 13.40
C HIS A 102 -18.22 8.04 14.10
N GLU A 103 -18.88 6.93 14.43
CA GLU A 103 -18.23 5.69 14.85
C GLU A 103 -17.95 4.88 13.59
N THR A 104 -16.70 4.47 13.39
CA THR A 104 -16.33 3.72 12.19
C THR A 104 -16.98 2.34 12.22
N TYR A 105 -17.95 2.13 11.35
CA TYR A 105 -18.54 0.83 11.11
C TYR A 105 -17.78 0.15 9.97
N ASN A 106 -17.16 -0.98 10.28
CA ASN A 106 -16.39 -1.75 9.31
C ASN A 106 -16.99 -3.15 9.19
N THR A 107 -17.52 -3.46 8.01
CA THR A 107 -18.00 -4.79 7.60
C THR A 107 -17.06 -5.44 6.59
N GLU A 108 -15.99 -4.73 6.21
CA GLU A 108 -14.96 -5.20 5.31
C GLU A 108 -14.19 -6.35 5.96
N TRP A 109 -14.57 -7.57 5.60
CA TRP A 109 -13.83 -8.79 5.92
C TRP A 109 -13.06 -9.33 4.70
N SER A 110 -13.16 -8.68 3.54
CA SER A 110 -12.58 -9.16 2.29
C SER A 110 -11.43 -8.31 1.79
N THR A 111 -10.45 -8.98 1.18
CA THR A 111 -9.59 -8.41 0.14
C THR A 111 -10.36 -8.42 -1.18
N GLU A 112 -10.29 -7.37 -1.98
CA GLU A 112 -10.82 -7.36 -3.35
C GLU A 112 -9.95 -8.13 -4.34
N LEU A 113 -8.72 -8.48 -3.93
CA LEU A 113 -7.80 -9.27 -4.73
C LEU A 113 -7.87 -10.75 -4.32
N THR A 114 -7.84 -11.61 -5.34
CA THR A 114 -7.63 -13.04 -5.15
C THR A 114 -6.26 -13.33 -4.53
N VAL A 115 -6.07 -14.51 -3.92
CA VAL A 115 -4.78 -14.89 -3.31
C VAL A 115 -3.59 -14.70 -4.27
N PRO A 116 -3.64 -15.15 -5.55
CA PRO A 116 -2.53 -14.93 -6.49
C PRO A 116 -2.32 -13.45 -6.83
N GLN A 117 -3.38 -12.65 -6.94
CA GLN A 117 -3.27 -11.22 -7.22
C GLN A 117 -2.64 -10.46 -6.05
N ALA A 118 -3.03 -10.77 -4.81
CA ALA A 118 -2.43 -10.16 -3.62
C ALA A 118 -0.94 -10.50 -3.53
N TYR A 119 -0.57 -11.76 -3.77
CA TYR A 119 0.83 -12.18 -3.87
C TYR A 119 1.59 -11.38 -4.93
N ASP A 120 1.03 -11.24 -6.14
CA ASP A 120 1.65 -10.48 -7.21
C ASP A 120 1.84 -9.01 -6.83
N GLU A 121 0.89 -8.38 -6.14
CA GLU A 121 1.05 -6.99 -5.66
C GLU A 121 2.16 -6.84 -4.62
N TYR A 122 2.30 -7.81 -3.70
CA TYR A 122 3.32 -7.74 -2.64
C TYR A 122 4.72 -8.01 -3.15
N VAL A 123 4.87 -8.87 -4.17
CA VAL A 123 6.17 -9.12 -4.81
C VAL A 123 6.57 -7.99 -5.76
N LYS A 124 5.61 -7.27 -6.35
CA LYS A 124 5.88 -6.10 -7.20
C LYS A 124 6.42 -4.91 -6.41
N ALA A 125 5.98 -4.74 -5.16
CA ALA A 125 6.33 -3.63 -4.29
C ALA A 125 7.79 -3.73 -3.81
#